data_AF-A0A7V7JKR7-F1
#
_entry.id   AF-A0A7V7JKR7-F1
#
_cell.length_a   1.000
_cell.length_b   1.000
_cell.length_c   1.000
_cell.angle_alpha   90.00
_cell.angle_beta   90.00
_cell.angle_gamma   90.00
#
_symmetry.space_group_name_H-M   'P 1'
#
loop_
_entity.id
_entity.type
_entity.pdbx_description
1 polymer ?
#
loop_
_entity_poly.entity_id
_entity_poly.type
_entity_poly.pdbx_seq_one_letter_code
_entity_poly.pdbx_strand_id
1 'polypeptide(L)'
;MIGLALALASGPKAEAHPHVWVDTVVTAIFSQGKVTSLREEWWFDEDFTVTALSDIRKTKGMSRVAIRPLTEGEIGQLRAQAFSNLANYAYFTHVWAAGKPIAVAREVTAFQARMDGARLAYSFTLPLAAPQDPRAGPLRIGVWDDSYYVDVGPAKGLAPQVEGDGSQGCAARIIDDKDHLLYFGAVTPKAMEIKC
;
A
#
# COMPACT_ATOMS: atom_id res chain seq x y z
N MET A 1 -11.40 59.52 11.29
CA MET A 1 -10.14 58.78 11.03
C MET A 1 -10.06 57.67 12.07
N ILE A 2 -9.78 56.39 11.83
CA ILE A 2 -9.54 55.51 10.69
C ILE A 2 -9.94 54.11 11.24
N GLY A 3 -10.73 53.33 10.50
CA GLY A 3 -11.12 51.98 10.89
C GLY A 3 -9.97 50.99 10.68
N LEU A 4 -9.63 50.22 11.71
CA LEU A 4 -8.61 49.18 11.64
C LEU A 4 -9.26 47.88 11.16
N ALA A 5 -9.19 47.63 9.85
CA ALA A 5 -9.56 46.35 9.28
C ALA A 5 -8.50 45.29 9.66
N LEU A 6 -8.90 44.30 10.44
CA LEU A 6 -8.07 43.17 10.82
C LEU A 6 -7.94 42.24 9.60
N ALA A 7 -6.86 42.40 8.84
CA ALA A 7 -6.50 41.48 7.77
C ALA A 7 -6.08 40.14 8.38
N LEU A 8 -6.98 39.15 8.31
CA LEU A 8 -6.65 37.75 8.59
C LEU A 8 -5.63 37.29 7.55
N ALA A 9 -4.36 37.25 7.95
CA ALA A 9 -3.29 36.72 7.14
C ALA A 9 -3.61 35.26 6.77
N SER A 10 -3.87 35.02 5.49
CA SER A 10 -3.95 33.69 4.91
C SER A 10 -2.53 33.12 4.92
N GLY A 11 -2.14 32.45 6.00
CA GLY A 11 -0.87 31.72 6.05
C GLY A 11 -0.80 30.72 4.88
N PRO A 12 0.40 30.40 4.37
CA PRO A 12 0.54 29.36 3.36
C PRO A 12 -0.15 28.10 3.90
N LYS A 13 -1.03 27.51 3.10
CA LYS A 13 -1.49 26.14 3.37
C LYS A 13 -0.21 25.32 3.47
N ALA A 14 0.13 24.85 4.67
CA ALA A 14 1.18 23.87 4.81
C ALA A 14 0.76 22.69 3.93
N GLU A 15 1.42 22.51 2.79
CA GLU A 15 1.22 21.34 1.95
C GLU A 15 1.66 20.15 2.79
N ALA A 16 0.68 19.47 3.39
CA ALA A 16 0.91 18.21 4.07
C ALA A 16 1.24 17.19 2.97
N HIS A 17 2.53 17.10 2.63
CA HIS A 17 3.05 16.12 1.72
C HIS A 17 3.17 14.76 2.43
N PRO A 18 3.11 13.65 1.69
CA PRO A 18 3.35 12.33 2.26
C PRO A 18 4.73 12.30 2.92
N HIS A 19 4.80 11.62 4.06
CA HIS A 19 6.01 11.44 4.86
C HIS A 19 6.74 10.14 4.50
N VAL A 20 6.04 9.24 3.84
CA VAL A 20 6.55 7.95 3.38
C VAL A 20 6.00 7.69 1.99
N TRP A 21 6.86 7.26 1.08
CA TRP A 21 6.50 6.76 -0.24
C TRP A 21 6.69 5.24 -0.30
N VAL A 22 5.69 4.58 -0.88
CA VAL A 22 5.68 3.14 -1.08
C VAL A 22 5.34 2.84 -2.54
N ASP A 23 6.29 2.25 -3.25
CA ASP A 23 5.98 1.63 -4.55
C ASP A 23 5.38 0.24 -4.29
N THR A 24 4.27 -0.09 -4.93
CA THR A 24 3.59 -1.38 -4.75
C THR A 24 3.38 -2.14 -6.06
N VAL A 25 3.48 -3.47 -5.98
CA VAL A 25 2.94 -4.39 -6.99
C VAL A 25 1.93 -5.29 -6.32
N VAL A 26 0.75 -5.41 -6.94
CA VAL A 26 -0.32 -6.28 -6.48
C VAL A 26 -0.50 -7.43 -7.47
N THR A 27 -0.52 -8.64 -6.92
CA THR A 27 -0.84 -9.88 -7.63
C THR A 27 -2.11 -10.48 -7.05
N ALA A 28 -3.17 -10.60 -7.87
CA ALA A 28 -4.39 -11.28 -7.44
C ALA A 28 -4.24 -12.80 -7.58
N ILE A 29 -4.47 -13.50 -6.48
CA ILE A 29 -4.29 -14.95 -6.39
C ILE A 29 -5.66 -15.63 -6.54
N PHE A 30 -5.78 -16.46 -7.56
CA PHE A 30 -6.96 -17.23 -7.89
C PHE A 30 -6.92 -18.64 -7.28
N SER A 31 -8.10 -19.11 -6.90
CA SER A 31 -8.39 -20.53 -6.65
C SER A 31 -9.81 -20.83 -7.12
N GLN A 32 -10.00 -21.90 -7.89
CA GLN A 32 -11.30 -22.30 -8.42
C GLN A 32 -12.01 -21.15 -9.17
N GLY A 33 -11.27 -20.37 -9.96
CA GLY A 33 -11.83 -19.27 -10.76
C GLY A 33 -12.16 -17.99 -9.98
N LYS A 34 -11.89 -17.95 -8.67
CA LYS A 34 -12.15 -16.79 -7.82
C LYS A 34 -10.86 -16.24 -7.23
N VAL A 35 -10.77 -14.91 -7.13
CA VAL A 35 -9.72 -14.23 -6.36
C VAL A 35 -9.97 -14.47 -4.88
N THR A 36 -9.01 -15.09 -4.20
CA THR A 36 -9.10 -15.43 -2.77
C THR A 36 -8.19 -14.56 -1.91
N SER A 37 -7.12 -14.03 -2.48
CA SER A 37 -6.14 -13.21 -1.78
C SER A 37 -5.37 -12.31 -2.74
N LEU A 38 -4.68 -11.33 -2.16
CA LEU A 38 -3.81 -10.41 -2.83
C LEU A 38 -2.39 -10.63 -2.28
N ARG A 39 -1.43 -10.91 -3.16
CA ARG A 39 -0.01 -10.82 -2.79
C ARG A 39 0.45 -9.41 -3.10
N GLU A 40 0.97 -8.71 -2.11
CA GLU A 40 1.46 -7.35 -2.26
C GLU A 40 2.96 -7.31 -1.99
N GLU A 41 3.68 -6.60 -2.86
CA GLU A 41 5.10 -6.31 -2.72
C GLU A 41 5.27 -4.80 -2.61
N TRP A 42 5.88 -4.34 -1.52
CA TRP A 42 6.02 -2.92 -1.19
C TRP A 42 7.49 -2.57 -1.09
N TRP A 43 7.91 -1.47 -1.72
CA TRP A 43 9.23 -0.88 -1.55
C TRP A 43 9.10 0.49 -0.92
N PHE A 44 9.66 0.66 0.27
CA PHE A 44 9.66 1.93 0.97
C PHE A 44 10.77 2.83 0.44
N ASP A 45 10.60 4.15 0.51
CA ASP A 45 11.68 5.09 0.26
C ASP A 45 12.88 4.88 1.20
N GLU A 46 14.00 5.53 0.87
CA GLU A 46 15.26 5.37 1.62
C GLU A 46 15.19 5.97 3.03
N ASP A 47 14.43 7.05 3.24
CA ASP A 47 14.34 7.75 4.52
C ASP A 47 13.57 6.92 5.57
N PHE A 48 12.42 6.38 5.17
CA PHE A 48 11.67 5.42 5.96
C PHE A 48 12.50 4.15 6.19
N THR A 49 13.21 3.68 5.17
CA THR A 49 14.09 2.50 5.31
C THR A 49 15.15 2.71 6.39
N VAL A 50 15.85 3.85 6.38
CA VAL A 50 16.85 4.18 7.42
C VAL A 50 16.21 4.26 8.79
N THR A 51 15.03 4.87 8.89
CA THR A 51 14.29 5.01 10.15
C THR A 51 13.90 3.64 10.71
N ALA A 52 13.22 2.80 9.93
CA ALA A 52 12.78 1.47 10.33
C ALA A 52 13.97 0.58 10.77
N LEU A 53 15.07 0.62 10.01
CA LEU A 53 16.27 -0.14 10.35
C LEU A 53 16.98 0.41 11.59
N SER A 54 17.00 1.72 11.80
CA SER A 54 17.60 2.34 12.99
C SER A 54 16.89 1.90 14.26
N ASP A 55 15.57 1.76 14.19
CA ASP A 55 14.72 1.36 15.29
C ASP A 55 14.97 -0.09 15.69
N ILE A 56 14.93 -1.03 14.74
CA ILE A 56 15.12 -2.47 15.04
C ILE A 56 16.57 -2.83 15.37
N ARG A 57 17.55 -2.07 14.83
CA ARG A 57 18.99 -2.28 15.09
C ARG A 57 19.51 -1.49 16.29
N LYS A 58 18.67 -0.63 16.88
CA LYS A 58 19.02 0.23 18.02
C LYS A 58 20.22 1.14 17.73
N THR A 59 20.29 1.66 16.50
CA THR A 59 21.36 2.55 16.04
C THR A 59 20.92 4.02 15.97
N LYS A 60 19.90 4.40 16.77
CA LYS A 60 19.42 5.79 16.83
C LYS A 60 20.57 6.74 17.19
N GLY A 61 20.73 7.82 16.43
CA GLY A 61 21.80 8.81 16.63
C GLY A 61 23.14 8.46 15.99
N MET A 62 23.24 7.33 15.29
CA MET A 62 24.42 6.99 14.47
C MET A 62 24.30 7.63 13.08
N SER A 63 25.40 8.15 12.53
CA SER A 63 25.39 8.84 11.23
C SER A 63 25.02 7.95 10.04
N ARG A 64 25.03 6.61 10.18
CA ARG A 64 24.64 5.66 9.12
C ARG A 64 24.08 4.36 9.72
N VAL A 65 23.02 3.85 9.12
CA VAL A 65 22.57 2.46 9.28
C VAL A 65 23.31 1.57 8.30
N ALA A 66 23.77 0.39 8.75
CA ALA A 66 24.43 -0.57 7.88
C ALA A 66 23.44 -1.21 6.90
N ILE A 67 23.56 -0.95 5.60
CA ILE A 67 22.76 -1.66 4.58
C ILE A 67 23.34 -3.07 4.42
N ARG A 68 22.63 -4.06 4.98
CA ARG A 68 22.98 -5.49 4.93
C ARG A 68 21.70 -6.34 4.92
N PRO A 69 21.76 -7.60 4.48
CA PRO A 69 20.64 -8.53 4.60
C PRO A 69 20.07 -8.54 6.02
N LEU A 70 18.74 -8.65 6.08
CA LEU A 70 18.00 -8.73 7.33
C LEU A 70 18.20 -10.11 7.94
N THR A 71 18.37 -10.16 9.26
CA THR A 71 18.31 -11.42 10.01
C THR A 71 16.84 -11.81 10.25
N GLU A 72 16.58 -13.09 10.52
CA GLU A 72 15.22 -13.54 10.85
C GLU A 72 14.61 -12.77 12.05
N GLY A 73 15.44 -12.45 13.05
CA GLY A 73 15.02 -11.64 14.20
C GLY A 73 14.67 -10.19 13.85
N GLU A 74 15.34 -9.60 12.85
CA GLU A 74 14.99 -8.28 12.32
C GLU A 74 13.68 -8.33 11.54
N ILE A 75 13.49 -9.35 10.69
CA ILE A 75 12.24 -9.57 9.95
C ILE A 75 11.07 -9.76 10.93
N GLY A 76 11.26 -10.52 12.01
CA GLY A 76 10.25 -10.72 13.05
C GLY A 76 9.84 -9.41 13.75
N GLN A 77 10.81 -8.55 14.07
CA GLN A 77 10.52 -7.23 14.66
C GLN A 77 9.80 -6.31 13.69
N LEU A 78 10.22 -6.26 12.41
CA LEU A 78 9.53 -5.50 11.37
C LEU A 78 8.10 -5.97 11.18
N ARG A 79 7.86 -7.30 11.16
CA ARG A 79 6.50 -7.86 11.11
C ARG A 79 5.68 -7.38 12.30
N ALA A 80 6.20 -7.50 13.51
CA ALA A 80 5.48 -7.11 14.72
C ALA A 80 5.10 -5.61 14.70
N GLN A 81 6.04 -4.73 14.31
CA GLN A 81 5.82 -3.28 14.27
C GLN A 81 4.89 -2.84 13.13
N ALA A 82 5.07 -3.38 11.91
CA ALA A 82 4.24 -3.01 10.78
C ALA A 82 2.80 -3.49 10.97
N PHE A 83 2.61 -4.76 11.32
CA PHE A 83 1.30 -5.40 11.34
C PHE A 83 0.50 -5.13 12.62
N SER A 84 1.11 -4.58 13.68
CA SER A 84 0.36 -4.14 14.88
C SER A 84 -0.62 -3.00 14.59
N ASN A 85 -0.37 -2.19 13.57
CA ASN A 85 -1.22 -1.05 13.23
C ASN A 85 -1.86 -1.16 11.84
N LEU A 86 -1.16 -1.71 10.84
CA LEU A 86 -1.69 -1.78 9.46
C LEU A 86 -3.03 -2.53 9.37
N ALA A 87 -3.27 -3.52 10.23
CA ALA A 87 -4.56 -4.23 10.29
C ALA A 87 -5.76 -3.31 10.62
N ASN A 88 -5.54 -2.19 11.32
CA ASN A 88 -6.59 -1.21 11.62
C ASN A 88 -6.94 -0.33 10.41
N TYR A 89 -6.08 -0.32 9.39
CA TYR A 89 -6.22 0.44 8.16
C TYR A 89 -6.35 -0.49 6.94
N ALA A 90 -6.75 -1.75 7.15
CA ALA A 90 -6.89 -2.75 6.10
C ALA A 90 -5.65 -2.91 5.21
N TYR A 91 -4.45 -2.67 5.75
CA TYR A 91 -3.19 -2.65 5.00
C TYR A 91 -3.17 -1.64 3.86
N PHE A 92 -3.96 -0.56 3.98
CA PHE A 92 -4.22 0.41 2.90
C PHE A 92 -4.94 -0.20 1.70
N THR A 93 -5.39 -1.45 1.79
CA THR A 93 -5.96 -2.20 0.69
C THR A 93 -7.48 -2.06 0.69
N HIS A 94 -8.01 -1.58 -0.42
CA HIS A 94 -9.44 -1.39 -0.64
C HIS A 94 -9.89 -2.22 -1.83
N VAL A 95 -10.98 -2.98 -1.68
CA VAL A 95 -11.43 -3.92 -2.70
C VAL A 95 -12.89 -3.69 -3.03
N TRP A 96 -13.24 -3.62 -4.30
CA TRP A 96 -14.61 -3.51 -4.77
C TRP A 96 -14.93 -4.55 -5.84
N ALA A 97 -15.97 -5.34 -5.61
CA ALA A 97 -16.53 -6.24 -6.60
C ALA A 97 -17.83 -5.64 -7.14
N ALA A 98 -17.87 -5.33 -8.44
CA ALA A 98 -19.01 -4.66 -9.08
C ALA A 98 -19.49 -3.40 -8.30
N GLY A 99 -18.53 -2.61 -7.81
CA GLY A 99 -18.78 -1.37 -7.06
C GLY A 99 -19.15 -1.56 -5.58
N LYS A 100 -19.27 -2.79 -5.08
CA LYS A 100 -19.55 -3.06 -3.65
C LYS A 100 -18.26 -3.32 -2.90
N PRO A 101 -18.03 -2.68 -1.74
CA PRO A 101 -16.81 -2.90 -0.96
C PRO A 101 -16.76 -4.33 -0.41
N ILE A 102 -15.57 -4.93 -0.49
CA ILE A 102 -15.25 -6.26 0.02
C ILE A 102 -14.19 -6.10 1.10
N ALA A 103 -14.46 -6.67 2.28
CA ALA A 103 -13.49 -6.66 3.36
C ALA A 103 -12.30 -7.58 3.05
N VAL A 104 -11.13 -7.20 3.56
CA VAL A 104 -9.94 -8.04 3.64
C VAL A 104 -9.84 -8.67 5.03
N ALA A 105 -9.06 -9.75 5.17
CA ALA A 105 -8.81 -10.38 6.44
C ALA A 105 -8.00 -9.46 7.37
N ARG A 106 -8.13 -9.66 8.70
CA ARG A 106 -7.35 -8.89 9.68
C ARG A 106 -5.88 -9.29 9.72
N GLU A 107 -5.55 -10.52 9.31
CA GLU A 107 -4.20 -11.05 9.34
C GLU A 107 -3.67 -11.37 7.96
N VAL A 108 -2.40 -11.05 7.73
CA VAL A 108 -1.66 -11.49 6.54
C VAL A 108 -0.89 -12.78 6.81
N THR A 109 -0.66 -13.53 5.74
CA THR A 109 0.21 -14.70 5.71
C THR A 109 1.47 -14.43 4.88
N ALA A 110 2.43 -15.34 4.96
CA ALA A 110 3.63 -15.35 4.13
C ALA A 110 4.43 -14.02 4.11
N PHE A 111 4.50 -13.30 5.23
CA PHE A 111 5.30 -12.08 5.29
C PHE A 111 6.78 -12.39 5.16
N GLN A 112 7.43 -11.61 4.31
CA GLN A 112 8.86 -11.55 4.17
C GLN A 112 9.29 -10.08 4.13
N ALA A 113 10.49 -9.82 4.61
CA ALA A 113 11.14 -8.54 4.43
C ALA A 113 12.56 -8.77 3.94
N ARG A 114 13.02 -7.91 3.04
CA ARG A 114 14.40 -7.94 2.52
C ARG A 114 14.90 -6.53 2.24
N MET A 115 16.21 -6.42 2.10
CA MET A 115 16.80 -5.25 1.46
C MET A 115 16.77 -5.45 -0.06
N ASP A 116 16.34 -4.43 -0.78
CA ASP A 116 16.46 -4.31 -2.23
C ASP A 116 17.30 -3.07 -2.57
N GLY A 117 18.60 -3.27 -2.76
CA GLY A 117 19.56 -2.17 -2.76
C GLY A 117 19.49 -1.39 -1.44
N ALA A 118 19.16 -0.11 -1.51
CA ALA A 118 19.03 0.78 -0.35
C ALA A 118 17.62 0.81 0.26
N ARG A 119 16.64 0.14 -0.36
CA ARG A 119 15.22 0.20 0.04
C ARG A 119 14.82 -1.05 0.82
N LEU A 120 14.03 -0.85 1.87
CA LEU A 120 13.34 -1.93 2.55
C LEU A 120 12.19 -2.40 1.65
N ALA A 121 12.06 -3.71 1.46
CA ALA A 121 10.99 -4.30 0.71
C ALA A 121 10.21 -5.30 1.57
N TYR A 122 8.88 -5.21 1.56
CA TYR A 122 7.98 -6.19 2.15
C TYR A 122 7.28 -6.99 1.07
N SER A 123 7.02 -8.26 1.36
CA SER A 123 6.09 -9.10 0.61
C SER A 123 5.16 -9.78 1.58
N PHE A 124 3.86 -9.80 1.31
CA PHE A 124 2.87 -10.49 2.14
C PHE A 124 1.65 -10.91 1.32
N THR A 125 0.87 -11.84 1.86
CA THR A 125 -0.41 -12.26 1.27
C THR A 125 -1.56 -11.84 2.17
N LEU A 126 -2.47 -11.05 1.62
CA LEU A 126 -3.68 -10.54 2.27
C LEU A 126 -4.92 -11.28 1.74
N PRO A 127 -5.53 -12.18 2.53
CA PRO A 127 -6.76 -12.84 2.13
C PRO A 127 -7.93 -11.87 2.00
N LEU A 128 -8.81 -12.10 1.03
CA LEU A 128 -10.12 -11.47 1.00
C LEU A 128 -11.04 -12.16 2.01
N ALA A 129 -11.95 -11.41 2.64
CA ALA A 129 -12.92 -11.99 3.58
C ALA A 129 -13.89 -12.96 2.88
N ALA A 130 -14.12 -12.77 1.57
CA ALA A 130 -14.87 -13.68 0.73
C ALA A 130 -14.25 -13.76 -0.68
N PRO A 131 -14.13 -14.95 -1.30
CA PRO A 131 -13.64 -15.09 -2.66
C PRO A 131 -14.52 -14.36 -3.69
N GLN A 132 -13.90 -13.66 -4.64
CA GLN A 132 -14.58 -12.85 -5.65
C GLN A 132 -14.39 -13.42 -7.06
N ASP A 133 -15.46 -13.50 -7.85
CA ASP A 133 -15.40 -13.94 -9.24
C ASP A 133 -15.36 -12.72 -10.19
N PRO A 134 -14.21 -12.40 -10.80
CA PRO A 134 -14.08 -11.26 -11.71
C PRO A 134 -14.83 -11.44 -13.05
N ARG A 135 -15.41 -12.62 -13.33
CA ARG A 135 -16.32 -12.83 -14.48
C ARG A 135 -17.74 -12.36 -14.20
N ALA A 136 -18.13 -12.27 -12.93
CA ALA A 136 -19.43 -11.75 -12.53
C ALA A 136 -19.50 -10.21 -12.57
N GLY A 137 -18.35 -9.55 -12.66
CA GLY A 137 -18.21 -8.09 -12.75
C GLY A 137 -16.78 -7.64 -12.46
N PRO A 138 -16.43 -6.38 -12.78
CA PRO A 138 -15.08 -5.88 -12.56
C PRO A 138 -14.73 -5.93 -11.07
N LEU A 139 -13.52 -6.41 -10.79
CA LEU A 139 -12.90 -6.38 -9.47
C LEU A 139 -11.83 -5.29 -9.46
N ARG A 140 -11.97 -4.32 -8.57
CA ARG A 140 -11.02 -3.23 -8.38
C ARG A 140 -10.31 -3.36 -7.05
N ILE A 141 -9.00 -3.17 -7.05
CA ILE A 141 -8.14 -3.19 -5.88
C ILE A 141 -7.34 -1.90 -5.85
N GLY A 142 -7.57 -1.09 -4.83
CA GLY A 142 -6.79 0.07 -4.48
C GLY A 142 -5.81 -0.23 -3.37
N VAL A 143 -4.63 0.39 -3.39
CA VAL A 143 -3.72 0.40 -2.24
C VAL A 143 -3.32 1.83 -1.98
N TRP A 144 -3.90 2.46 -0.96
CA TRP A 144 -3.62 3.84 -0.57
C TRP A 144 -4.01 4.13 0.89
N ASP A 145 -3.32 5.11 1.47
CA ASP A 145 -3.67 5.67 2.77
C ASP A 145 -4.68 6.81 2.59
N ASP A 146 -5.87 6.67 3.16
CA ASP A 146 -6.94 7.68 3.10
C ASP A 146 -6.52 9.02 3.71
N SER A 147 -5.58 9.01 4.66
CA SER A 147 -5.04 10.23 5.27
C SER A 147 -3.97 10.92 4.41
N TYR A 148 -3.48 10.23 3.38
CA TYR A 148 -2.38 10.66 2.51
C TYR A 148 -1.07 10.97 3.26
N TYR A 149 -0.89 10.38 4.45
CA TYR A 149 0.39 10.43 5.17
C TYR A 149 1.43 9.51 4.50
N VAL A 150 0.98 8.36 3.98
CA VAL A 150 1.77 7.46 3.14
C VAL A 150 1.26 7.53 1.70
N ASP A 151 2.12 7.89 0.76
CA ASP A 151 1.81 7.79 -0.67
C ASP A 151 2.14 6.37 -1.14
N VAL A 152 1.11 5.54 -1.21
CA VAL A 152 1.22 4.18 -1.76
C VAL A 152 0.75 4.20 -3.20
N GLY A 153 1.63 3.82 -4.12
CA GLY A 153 1.36 3.90 -5.55
C GLY A 153 1.99 2.75 -6.34
N PRO A 154 1.44 2.41 -7.53
CA PRO A 154 2.00 1.34 -8.34
C PRO A 154 3.46 1.61 -8.71
N ALA A 155 4.31 0.59 -8.54
CA ALA A 155 5.71 0.65 -8.91
C ALA A 155 5.86 0.94 -10.42
N LYS A 156 6.64 1.96 -10.77
CA LYS A 156 6.84 2.34 -12.17
C LYS A 156 7.51 1.20 -12.95
N GLY A 157 6.92 0.86 -14.10
CA GLY A 157 7.45 -0.18 -14.99
C GLY A 157 7.11 -1.61 -14.59
N LEU A 158 6.40 -1.82 -13.47
CA LEU A 158 5.91 -3.13 -13.05
C LEU A 158 4.39 -3.17 -13.18
N ALA A 159 3.88 -4.19 -13.88
CA ALA A 159 2.45 -4.37 -14.07
C ALA A 159 1.85 -5.20 -12.93
N PRO A 160 0.59 -4.93 -12.52
CA PRO A 160 -0.14 -5.82 -11.64
C PRO A 160 -0.36 -7.17 -12.33
N GLN A 161 -0.43 -8.24 -11.53
CA GLN A 161 -0.48 -9.61 -12.06
C GLN A 161 -1.73 -10.36 -11.60
N VAL A 162 -2.07 -11.41 -12.35
CA VAL A 162 -3.05 -12.43 -11.94
C VAL A 162 -2.38 -13.79 -11.99
N GLU A 163 -2.55 -14.59 -10.95
CA GLU A 163 -1.93 -15.91 -10.83
C GLU A 163 -2.93 -16.92 -10.26
N GLY A 164 -2.67 -18.22 -10.47
CA GLY A 164 -3.42 -19.30 -9.84
C GLY A 164 -4.53 -19.91 -10.69
N ASP A 165 -5.23 -20.88 -10.11
CA ASP A 165 -6.19 -21.74 -10.80
C ASP A 165 -7.48 -20.99 -11.17
N GLY A 166 -7.86 -21.05 -12.45
CA GLY A 166 -9.03 -20.36 -12.99
C GLY A 166 -8.80 -18.89 -13.35
N SER A 167 -7.55 -18.42 -13.39
CA SER A 167 -7.17 -17.07 -13.85
C SER A 167 -7.17 -16.92 -15.38
N GLN A 168 -7.38 -17.99 -16.15
CA GLN A 168 -7.31 -17.99 -17.60
C GLN A 168 -8.35 -17.04 -18.21
N GLY A 169 -7.90 -16.21 -19.16
CA GLY A 169 -8.72 -15.18 -19.80
C GLY A 169 -8.87 -13.90 -18.97
N CYS A 170 -8.37 -13.87 -17.73
CA CYS A 170 -8.36 -12.67 -16.91
C CYS A 170 -7.05 -11.89 -17.09
N ALA A 171 -7.12 -10.56 -17.01
CA ALA A 171 -5.96 -9.68 -17.00
C ALA A 171 -6.17 -8.54 -16.00
N ALA A 172 -5.06 -8.04 -15.45
CA ALA A 172 -5.03 -6.89 -14.57
C ALA A 172 -4.40 -5.69 -15.27
N ARG A 173 -4.88 -4.49 -14.94
CA ARG A 173 -4.29 -3.22 -15.41
C ARG A 173 -4.44 -2.14 -14.35
N ILE A 174 -3.56 -1.15 -14.39
CA ILE A 174 -3.69 0.04 -13.55
C ILE A 174 -4.66 1.03 -14.20
N ILE A 175 -5.54 1.61 -13.39
CA ILE A 175 -6.48 2.67 -13.75
C ILE A 175 -6.39 3.84 -12.78
N ASP A 176 -6.87 5.00 -13.20
CA ASP A 176 -7.22 6.09 -12.27
C ASP A 176 -8.52 5.74 -11.56
N ASP A 177 -8.51 5.84 -10.23
CA ASP A 177 -9.73 5.77 -9.44
C ASP A 177 -10.25 7.18 -9.17
N LYS A 178 -11.23 7.58 -9.98
CA LYS A 178 -11.89 8.90 -9.86
C LYS A 178 -13.07 8.88 -8.90
N ASP A 179 -13.45 7.69 -8.43
CA ASP A 179 -14.57 7.51 -7.51
C ASP A 179 -14.10 7.72 -6.05
N HIS A 180 -12.80 7.51 -5.78
CA HIS A 180 -12.19 7.60 -4.44
C HIS A 180 -11.04 8.62 -4.39
N LEU A 181 -11.35 9.90 -4.62
CA LEU A 181 -10.32 10.95 -4.59
C LEU A 181 -9.75 11.15 -3.17
N LEU A 182 -8.44 11.33 -3.08
CA LEU A 182 -7.71 11.59 -1.84
C LEU A 182 -7.43 13.07 -1.65
N TYR A 183 -7.07 13.44 -0.41
CA TYR A 183 -6.60 14.77 -0.05
C TYR A 183 -7.54 15.88 -0.56
N PHE A 184 -8.80 15.83 -0.13
CA PHE A 184 -9.86 16.79 -0.51
C PHE A 184 -10.09 16.92 -2.02
N GLY A 185 -9.84 15.85 -2.79
CA GLY A 185 -10.04 15.84 -4.23
C GLY A 185 -8.79 16.22 -5.04
N ALA A 186 -7.69 16.55 -4.39
CA ALA A 186 -6.46 16.98 -5.07
C ALA A 186 -5.66 15.81 -5.67
N VAL A 187 -5.85 14.59 -5.15
CA VAL A 187 -5.10 13.40 -5.56
C VAL A 187 -6.06 12.36 -6.12
N THR A 188 -5.78 11.88 -7.33
CA THR A 188 -6.48 10.74 -7.94
C THR A 188 -5.62 9.49 -7.72
N PRO A 189 -5.99 8.58 -6.82
CA PRO A 189 -5.21 7.37 -6.60
C PRO A 189 -5.30 6.43 -7.80
N LYS A 190 -4.40 5.46 -7.83
CA LYS A 190 -4.41 4.38 -8.81
C LYS A 190 -5.06 3.14 -8.21
N ALA A 191 -5.77 2.38 -9.04
CA ALA A 191 -6.30 1.08 -8.69
C ALA A 191 -5.91 0.04 -9.75
N MET A 192 -5.73 -1.20 -9.33
CA MET A 192 -5.72 -2.37 -10.20
C MET A 192 -7.17 -2.74 -10.55
N GLU A 193 -7.51 -2.83 -11.82
CA GLU A 193 -8.77 -3.41 -12.30
C GLU A 193 -8.50 -4.75 -12.97
N ILE A 194 -9.21 -5.78 -12.53
CA ILE A 194 -9.19 -7.12 -13.11
C ILE A 194 -10.45 -7.30 -13.97
N LYS A 195 -10.23 -7.78 -15.19
CA LYS A 195 -11.29 -8.18 -16.11
C LYS A 195 -10.98 -9.53 -16.73
N CYS A 196 -12.03 -10.31 -16.88
CA CYS A 196 -12.13 -11.48 -17.72
C CYS A 196 -13.33 -11.24 -18.66
#